data_AF-A0AAV5KK60-F1
#
_entry.id   AF-A0AAV5KK60-F1
#
_cell.length_a   1.000
_cell.length_b   1.000
_cell.length_c   1.000
_cell.angle_alpha   90.00
_cell.angle_beta   90.00
_cell.angle_gamma   90.00
#
_symmetry.space_group_name_H-M   'P 1'
#
loop_
_entity.id
_entity.type
_entity.pdbx_description
1 polymer ?
#
loop_
_entity_poly.entity_id
_entity_poly.type
_entity_poly.pdbx_seq_one_letter_code
_entity_poly.pdbx_strand_id
1 'polypeptide(L)'
;MNQISFFEAKVANGNGEQTLSRDVYRLGHWFDFYRMLSFYFTTVGFYFNSMVTVLTVYVFLYGRFYMVMSGLERDILNSPSIHQSKALETALVSQSVFQMGMLLMLPMVMETCLEKGFRKALGDFIIMQLQLAPVFFTFQLGTKAHYFGRTILHGGSKYRATGRGFVVFHAKFSENYRQYSRSHFVKGLELGILLVLYEVYGGSYHSSNLYLFITFSMWFLVVSWLFAPFIFNPSGFDWQKTVDDWTDWKRWMGIHGGIGIQPDKSWESWWEEEQDHLKYTTTLGMVLEVVLALRFFVYQYGIVYHLDIAHHSKSFLVYGFSWAIIVVAVVVLKMVSVGRQFFVGDLHLLFRMLKAFLSIALLAIPIVLFKVYGLNVSDLFAAILALTPTGWGLLLIGQAFRPFLEKLCWDSIKEVARAYDYMMGLLLFTPIAILSWFPFVSELQTRLLFNQAFSRGLQISMILSGKKDK
;
A
#
# COMPACT_ATOMS: atom_id res chain seq x y z
N MET A 1 2.64 7.39 -16.27
CA MET A 1 2.93 7.44 -14.82
C MET A 1 4.17 6.63 -14.43
N ASN A 2 4.27 5.34 -14.81
CA ASN A 2 5.34 4.44 -14.37
C ASN A 2 6.77 4.98 -14.59
N GLN A 3 7.06 5.52 -15.78
CA GLN A 3 8.37 6.10 -16.07
C GLN A 3 8.76 7.25 -15.13
N ILE A 4 7.82 8.15 -14.83
CA ILE A 4 8.05 9.28 -13.91
C ILE A 4 8.27 8.75 -12.50
N SER A 5 7.44 7.80 -12.05
CA SER A 5 7.59 7.19 -10.73
C SER A 5 8.93 6.45 -10.58
N PHE A 6 9.44 5.79 -11.63
CA PHE A 6 10.77 5.19 -11.62
C PHE A 6 11.90 6.22 -11.53
N PHE A 7 11.77 7.33 -12.25
CA PHE A 7 12.71 8.43 -12.14
C PHE A 7 12.72 8.98 -10.71
N GLU A 8 11.55 9.24 -10.14
CA GLU A 8 11.40 9.73 -8.77
C GLU A 8 11.95 8.76 -7.73
N ALA A 9 11.69 7.45 -7.88
CA ALA A 9 12.28 6.42 -7.04
C ALA A 9 13.81 6.44 -7.08
N LYS A 10 14.38 6.62 -8.28
CA LYS A 10 15.83 6.70 -8.47
C LYS A 10 16.42 7.94 -7.81
N VAL A 11 15.81 9.11 -7.99
CA VAL A 11 16.29 10.36 -7.38
C VAL A 11 16.14 10.33 -5.86
N ALA A 12 15.03 9.77 -5.34
CA ALA A 12 14.81 9.58 -3.91
C ALA A 12 15.85 8.65 -3.28
N ASN A 13 16.17 7.52 -3.91
CA ASN A 13 17.26 6.65 -3.46
C ASN A 13 18.61 7.39 -3.45
N GLY A 14 18.94 8.11 -4.53
CA GLY A 14 20.19 8.87 -4.61
C GLY A 14 20.32 9.92 -3.51
N ASN A 15 19.23 10.65 -3.20
CA ASN A 15 19.21 11.62 -2.11
C ASN A 15 19.28 10.95 -0.74
N GLY A 16 18.73 9.74 -0.57
CA GLY A 16 18.88 8.94 0.65
C GLY A 16 20.36 8.63 0.94
N GLU A 17 21.10 8.14 -0.05
CA GLU A 17 22.55 7.90 0.07
C GLU A 17 23.33 9.21 0.32
N GLN A 18 22.97 10.29 -0.38
CA GLN A 18 23.61 11.60 -0.19
C GLN A 18 23.41 12.14 1.23
N THR A 19 22.24 11.91 1.84
CA THR A 19 21.94 12.31 3.23
C THR A 19 22.95 11.72 4.22
N LEU A 20 23.42 10.50 3.96
CA LEU A 20 24.39 9.78 4.79
C LEU A 20 25.84 10.07 4.39
N SER A 21 26.06 10.89 3.36
CA SER A 21 27.40 11.16 2.82
C SER A 21 28.17 12.22 3.61
N ARG A 22 29.49 12.06 3.66
CA ARG A 22 30.41 13.04 4.25
C ARG A 22 30.42 14.38 3.49
N ASP A 23 30.08 14.35 2.20
CA ASP A 23 30.10 15.54 1.37
C ASP A 23 28.93 16.47 1.70
N VAL A 24 27.72 15.92 1.87
CA VAL A 24 26.58 16.70 2.36
C VAL A 24 26.82 17.22 3.77
N TYR A 25 27.42 16.41 4.65
CA TYR A 25 27.82 16.87 5.98
C TYR A 25 28.77 18.08 5.90
N ARG A 26 29.80 18.04 5.04
CA ARG A 26 30.72 19.16 4.83
C ARG A 26 30.00 20.37 4.24
N LEU A 27 29.21 20.20 3.17
CA LEU A 27 28.46 21.28 2.54
C LEU A 27 27.56 22.01 3.55
N GLY A 28 26.90 21.26 4.44
CA GLY A 28 26.09 21.85 5.52
C GLY A 28 26.88 22.73 6.50
N HIS A 29 28.18 22.49 6.68
CA HIS A 29 29.04 23.33 7.54
C HIS A 29 29.58 24.58 6.81
N TRP A 30 29.69 24.53 5.48
CA TRP A 30 30.29 25.61 4.68
C TRP A 30 29.26 26.54 4.02
N PHE A 31 27.99 26.13 3.92
CA PHE A 31 26.95 26.99 3.37
C PHE A 31 26.51 28.07 4.36
N ASP A 32 26.31 29.27 3.84
CA ASP A 32 25.58 30.32 4.52
C ASP A 32 24.08 29.96 4.59
N PHE A 33 23.34 30.68 5.42
CA PHE A 33 21.92 30.38 5.68
C PHE A 33 21.08 30.28 4.40
N TYR A 34 21.25 31.20 3.45
CA TYR A 34 20.44 31.22 2.23
C TYR A 34 20.79 30.09 1.26
N ARG A 35 22.08 29.78 1.06
CA ARG A 35 22.46 28.62 0.24
C ARG A 35 22.05 27.32 0.89
N MET A 36 22.12 27.24 2.22
CA MET A 36 21.63 26.08 2.98
C MET A 36 20.13 25.87 2.78
N LEU A 37 19.31 26.93 2.81
CA LEU A 37 17.88 26.84 2.51
C LEU A 37 17.60 26.35 1.09
N SER A 38 18.31 26.91 0.10
CA SER A 38 18.19 26.49 -1.30
C SER A 38 18.59 25.03 -1.50
N PHE A 39 19.72 24.63 -0.90
CA PHE A 39 20.19 23.25 -0.92
C PHE A 39 19.20 22.30 -0.25
N TYR A 40 18.68 22.65 0.92
CA TYR A 40 17.68 21.87 1.65
C TYR A 40 16.42 21.67 0.79
N PHE A 41 15.91 22.73 0.18
CA PHE A 41 14.69 22.65 -0.64
C PHE A 41 14.87 21.89 -1.96
N THR A 42 16.07 21.91 -2.56
CA THR A 42 16.30 21.27 -3.87
C THR A 42 16.85 19.85 -3.79
N THR A 43 17.40 19.44 -2.64
CA THR A 43 18.07 18.14 -2.48
C THR A 43 17.48 17.34 -1.30
N VAL A 44 18.28 17.02 -0.29
CA VAL A 44 17.98 16.11 0.82
C VAL A 44 16.76 16.54 1.62
N GLY A 45 16.63 17.83 1.92
CA GLY A 45 15.56 18.34 2.77
C GLY A 45 14.16 18.14 2.19
N PHE A 46 14.02 18.19 0.87
CA PHE A 46 12.76 17.94 0.19
C PHE A 46 12.27 16.49 0.34
N TYR A 47 13.18 15.51 0.18
CA TYR A 47 12.85 14.10 0.37
C TYR A 47 12.66 13.74 1.84
N PHE A 48 13.44 14.35 2.72
CA PHE A 48 13.26 14.23 4.16
C PHE A 48 11.89 14.74 4.60
N ASN A 49 11.50 15.95 4.19
CA ASN A 49 10.17 16.51 4.47
C ASN A 49 9.07 15.60 3.91
N SER A 50 9.22 15.09 2.69
CA SER A 50 8.27 14.15 2.08
C SER A 50 8.08 12.88 2.93
N MET A 51 9.18 12.31 3.44
CA MET A 51 9.14 11.17 4.35
C MET A 51 8.46 11.52 5.68
N VAL A 52 8.83 12.64 6.30
CA VAL A 52 8.24 13.12 7.56
C VAL A 52 6.74 13.33 7.41
N THR A 53 6.26 13.95 6.32
CA THR A 53 4.83 14.09 6.06
C THR A 53 4.12 12.73 6.08
N VAL A 54 4.66 11.73 5.36
CA VAL A 54 4.06 10.40 5.34
C VAL A 54 4.08 9.77 6.73
N LEU A 55 5.18 9.87 7.47
CA LEU A 55 5.25 9.36 8.85
C LEU A 55 4.23 10.04 9.77
N THR A 56 4.01 11.34 9.64
CA THR A 56 2.98 12.07 10.40
C THR A 56 1.58 11.52 10.13
N VAL A 57 1.26 11.13 8.89
CA VAL A 57 -0.02 10.47 8.56
C VAL A 57 -0.17 9.15 9.32
N TYR A 58 0.89 8.33 9.35
CA TYR A 58 0.90 7.09 10.12
C TYR A 58 0.71 7.34 11.62
N VAL A 59 1.52 8.23 12.21
CA VAL A 59 1.44 8.56 13.64
C VAL A 59 0.04 9.10 13.99
N PHE A 60 -0.52 9.95 13.13
CA PHE A 60 -1.86 10.50 13.32
C PHE A 60 -2.93 9.40 13.33
N LEU A 61 -2.96 8.51 12.32
CA LEU A 61 -3.98 7.47 12.21
C LEU A 61 -3.85 6.40 13.29
N TYR A 62 -2.63 5.94 13.58
CA TYR A 62 -2.40 5.00 14.68
C TYR A 62 -2.70 5.63 16.04
N GLY A 63 -2.34 6.90 16.23
CA GLY A 63 -2.69 7.65 17.45
C GLY A 63 -4.20 7.77 17.62
N ARG A 64 -4.94 8.10 16.56
CA ARG A 64 -6.42 8.12 16.55
C ARG A 64 -7.01 6.75 16.86
N PHE A 65 -6.53 5.71 16.19
CA PHE A 65 -6.96 4.35 16.46
C PHE A 65 -6.75 3.97 17.94
N TYR A 66 -5.57 4.27 18.51
CA TYR A 66 -5.30 4.03 19.92
C TYR A 66 -6.27 4.78 20.85
N MET A 67 -6.58 6.05 20.56
CA MET A 67 -7.53 6.84 21.36
C MET A 67 -8.95 6.28 21.29
N VAL A 68 -9.40 5.80 20.12
CA VAL A 68 -10.70 5.12 19.96
C VAL A 68 -10.73 3.84 20.79
N MET A 69 -9.75 2.95 20.57
CA MET A 69 -9.76 1.61 21.18
C MET A 69 -9.52 1.66 22.69
N SER A 70 -8.84 2.68 23.22
CA SER A 70 -8.68 2.86 24.67
C SER A 70 -9.90 3.46 25.35
N GLY A 71 -10.86 4.01 24.59
CA GLY A 71 -11.98 4.79 25.12
C GLY A 71 -11.62 6.23 25.49
N LEU A 72 -10.34 6.60 25.41
CA LEU A 72 -9.85 7.94 25.74
C LEU A 72 -10.54 9.03 24.91
N GLU A 73 -10.83 8.76 23.64
CA GLU A 73 -11.55 9.72 22.79
C GLU A 73 -12.95 10.03 23.33
N ARG A 74 -13.67 9.03 23.86
CA ARG A 74 -15.00 9.24 24.47
C ARG A 74 -14.89 10.07 25.75
N ASP A 75 -13.89 9.78 26.57
CA ASP A 75 -13.64 10.51 27.82
C ASP A 75 -13.26 11.98 27.57
N ILE A 76 -12.45 12.23 26.53
CA ILE A 76 -12.10 13.58 26.08
C ILE A 76 -13.34 14.34 25.58
N LEU A 77 -14.21 13.69 24.81
CA LEU A 77 -15.42 14.33 24.27
C LEU A 77 -16.47 14.64 25.33
N ASN A 78 -16.55 13.83 26.38
CA ASN A 78 -17.45 14.07 27.50
C ASN A 78 -16.90 15.12 28.49
N SER A 79 -15.64 15.52 28.33
CA SER A 79 -14.98 16.51 29.19
C SER A 79 -15.26 17.94 28.69
N PRO A 80 -15.97 18.79 29.48
CA PRO A 80 -16.34 20.14 29.04
C PRO A 80 -15.16 21.10 28.85
N SER A 81 -13.97 20.76 29.35
CA SER A 81 -12.75 21.57 29.29
C SER A 81 -11.98 21.48 27.96
N ILE A 82 -12.22 20.46 27.13
CA ILE A 82 -11.40 20.17 25.93
C ILE A 82 -12.10 20.61 24.63
N HIS A 83 -13.26 21.27 24.74
CA HIS A 83 -14.15 21.45 23.59
C HIS A 83 -13.61 22.27 22.41
N GLN A 84 -12.47 22.97 22.50
CA GLN A 84 -11.93 23.77 21.38
C GLN A 84 -10.41 23.97 21.42
N SER A 85 -9.60 22.93 21.14
CA SER A 85 -8.19 23.18 20.78
C SER A 85 -8.08 23.62 19.31
N LYS A 86 -8.50 24.86 19.02
CA LYS A 86 -8.44 25.47 17.68
C LYS A 86 -7.06 25.35 17.02
N ALA A 87 -6.00 25.32 17.83
CA ALA A 87 -4.63 25.11 17.37
C ALA A 87 -4.38 23.71 16.78
N LEU A 88 -4.89 22.65 17.41
CA LEU A 88 -4.77 21.27 16.92
C LEU A 88 -5.58 21.12 15.62
N GLU A 89 -6.81 21.63 15.60
CA GLU A 89 -7.65 21.63 14.41
C GLU A 89 -6.97 22.32 13.22
N THR A 90 -6.37 23.50 13.45
CA THR A 90 -5.67 24.25 12.41
C THR A 90 -4.44 23.48 11.87
N ALA A 91 -3.69 22.82 12.75
CA ALA A 91 -2.55 21.99 12.35
C ALA A 91 -2.95 20.75 11.52
N LEU A 92 -4.10 20.15 11.84
CA LEU A 92 -4.62 19.00 11.08
C LEU A 92 -5.15 19.38 9.69
N VAL A 93 -5.73 20.58 9.57
CA VAL A 93 -6.15 21.12 8.28
C VAL A 93 -4.95 21.38 7.37
N SER A 94 -3.88 21.99 7.88
CA SER A 94 -2.68 22.28 7.08
C SER A 94 -1.98 20.99 6.61
N GLN A 95 -1.92 19.96 7.46
CA GLN A 95 -1.47 18.62 7.07
C GLN A 95 -2.33 18.03 5.95
N SER A 96 -3.65 18.07 6.08
CA SER A 96 -4.60 17.51 5.10
C SER A 96 -4.48 18.17 3.71
N VAL A 97 -4.21 19.48 3.68
CA VAL A 97 -3.96 20.21 2.43
C VAL A 97 -2.65 19.78 1.77
N PHE A 98 -1.58 19.59 2.55
CA PHE A 98 -0.31 19.07 2.03
C PHE A 98 -0.47 17.65 1.48
N GLN A 99 -1.25 16.82 2.18
CA GLN A 99 -1.52 15.42 1.83
C GLN A 99 -2.25 15.25 0.49
N MET A 100 -3.17 16.15 0.15
CA MET A 100 -3.85 16.18 -1.15
C MET A 100 -2.93 16.64 -2.31
N GLY A 101 -1.65 16.88 -2.07
CA GLY A 101 -0.69 17.30 -3.09
C GLY A 101 -0.87 18.74 -3.56
N MET A 102 -1.81 19.51 -2.99
CA MET A 102 -2.07 20.89 -3.41
C MET A 102 -0.87 21.80 -3.18
N LEU A 103 -0.17 21.64 -2.05
CA LEU A 103 1.06 22.42 -1.78
C LEU A 103 2.24 22.00 -2.65
N LEU A 104 2.29 20.74 -3.10
CA LEU A 104 3.32 20.27 -4.03
C LEU A 104 3.17 20.89 -5.43
N MET A 105 1.97 21.34 -5.79
CA MET A 105 1.69 22.03 -7.06
C MET A 105 2.02 23.53 -7.02
N LEU A 106 2.12 24.13 -5.83
CA LEU A 106 2.29 25.58 -5.68
C LEU A 106 3.53 26.12 -6.42
N PRO A 107 4.72 25.49 -6.35
CA PRO A 107 5.89 25.98 -7.09
C PRO A 107 5.65 26.02 -8.60
N MET A 108 4.99 25.01 -9.16
CA MET A 108 4.67 24.94 -10.59
C MET A 108 3.67 26.02 -11.01
N VAL A 109 2.67 26.31 -10.17
CA VAL A 109 1.73 27.41 -10.41
C VAL A 109 2.45 28.75 -10.38
N MET A 110 3.36 28.96 -9.42
CA MET A 110 4.14 30.19 -9.32
C MET A 110 5.07 30.38 -10.52
N GLU A 111 5.76 29.34 -10.96
CA GLU A 111 6.59 29.34 -12.17
C GLU A 111 5.74 29.69 -13.40
N THR A 112 4.58 29.05 -13.57
CA THR A 112 3.67 29.32 -14.69
C THR A 112 3.11 30.75 -14.64
N CYS A 113 2.81 31.27 -13.45
CA CYS A 113 2.39 32.65 -13.24
C CYS A 113 3.46 33.65 -13.71
N LEU A 114 4.73 33.37 -13.41
CA LEU A 114 5.87 34.22 -13.78
C LEU A 114 6.16 34.15 -15.28
N GLU A 115 6.14 32.95 -15.87
CA GLU A 115 6.51 32.75 -17.28
C GLU A 115 5.39 33.14 -18.26
N LYS A 116 4.13 32.82 -17.93
CA LYS A 116 3.00 32.84 -18.87
C LYS A 116 1.87 33.78 -18.44
N GLY A 117 2.01 34.43 -17.29
CA GLY A 117 1.04 35.36 -16.73
C GLY A 117 -0.08 34.67 -15.93
N PHE A 118 -0.66 35.42 -14.98
CA PHE A 118 -1.60 34.91 -13.98
C PHE A 118 -2.85 34.24 -14.58
N ARG A 119 -3.46 34.84 -15.60
CA ARG A 119 -4.70 34.31 -16.21
C ARG A 119 -4.47 32.92 -16.83
N LYS A 120 -3.34 32.73 -17.51
CA LYS A 120 -3.00 31.45 -18.12
C LYS A 120 -2.65 30.42 -17.06
N ALA A 121 -1.88 30.80 -16.04
CA ALA A 121 -1.58 29.93 -14.91
C ALA A 121 -2.84 29.46 -14.16
N LEU A 122 -3.84 30.32 -13.97
CA LEU A 122 -5.12 29.93 -13.36
C LEU A 122 -5.89 28.92 -14.23
N GLY A 123 -5.92 29.14 -15.55
CA GLY A 123 -6.53 28.19 -16.50
C GLY A 123 -5.83 26.83 -16.50
N ASP A 124 -4.49 26.84 -16.58
CA ASP A 124 -3.65 25.64 -16.53
C ASP A 124 -3.83 24.90 -15.19
N PHE A 125 -3.92 25.63 -14.07
CA PHE A 125 -4.17 25.04 -12.75
C PHE A 125 -5.50 24.30 -12.68
N ILE A 126 -6.59 24.90 -13.20
CA ILE A 126 -7.92 24.25 -13.24
C ILE A 126 -7.86 22.99 -14.11
N ILE A 127 -7.21 23.05 -15.28
CA ILE A 127 -7.04 21.90 -16.16
C ILE A 127 -6.25 20.78 -15.45
N MET A 128 -5.18 21.11 -14.74
CA MET A 128 -4.42 20.14 -13.97
C MET A 128 -5.27 19.44 -12.90
N GLN A 129 -6.17 20.15 -12.22
CA GLN A 129 -7.09 19.53 -11.25
C GLN A 129 -8.03 18.53 -11.93
N LEU A 130 -8.59 18.90 -13.08
CA LEU A 130 -9.45 18.02 -13.88
C LEU A 130 -8.71 16.79 -14.42
N GLN A 131 -7.40 16.91 -14.65
CA GLN A 131 -6.51 15.81 -15.05
C GLN A 131 -5.99 14.98 -13.86
N LEU A 132 -6.62 15.12 -12.69
CA LEU A 132 -6.29 14.36 -11.48
C LEU A 132 -4.86 14.59 -10.97
N ALA A 133 -4.29 15.78 -11.17
CA ALA A 133 -2.98 16.13 -10.63
C ALA A 133 -2.83 15.86 -9.11
N PRO A 134 -3.82 16.15 -8.24
CA PRO A 134 -3.79 15.76 -6.83
C PRO A 134 -3.50 14.27 -6.61
N VAL A 135 -4.16 13.40 -7.37
CA VAL A 135 -3.97 11.93 -7.28
C VAL A 135 -2.54 11.55 -7.64
N PHE A 136 -2.01 12.17 -8.71
CA PHE A 136 -0.64 11.95 -9.16
C PHE A 136 0.39 12.40 -8.11
N PHE A 137 0.26 13.61 -7.57
CA PHE A 137 1.22 14.15 -6.61
C PHE A 137 1.16 13.44 -5.25
N THR A 138 -0.03 13.06 -4.78
CA THR A 138 -0.18 12.23 -3.56
C THR A 138 0.47 10.85 -3.75
N PHE A 139 0.37 10.26 -4.95
CA PHE A 139 1.11 9.04 -5.26
C PHE A 139 2.63 9.26 -5.30
N GLN A 140 3.08 10.33 -5.96
CA GLN A 140 4.51 10.66 -6.05
C GLN A 140 5.13 10.89 -4.67
N LEU A 141 4.39 11.50 -3.73
CA LEU A 141 4.80 11.65 -2.35
C LEU A 141 5.09 10.29 -1.68
N GLY A 142 4.23 9.29 -1.91
CA GLY A 142 4.44 7.92 -1.42
C GLY A 142 5.68 7.26 -2.00
N THR A 143 5.93 7.46 -3.30
CA THR A 143 7.15 7.00 -3.99
C THR A 143 8.40 7.59 -3.33
N LYS A 144 8.46 8.92 -3.20
CA LYS A 144 9.59 9.62 -2.58
C LYS A 144 9.86 9.14 -1.16
N ALA A 145 8.83 9.07 -0.33
CA ALA A 145 8.94 8.65 1.06
C ALA A 145 9.42 7.19 1.20
N HIS A 146 8.89 6.26 0.39
CA HIS A 146 9.27 4.85 0.47
C HIS A 146 10.74 4.62 0.10
N TYR A 147 11.17 5.12 -1.05
CA TYR A 147 12.52 4.88 -1.57
C TYR A 147 13.59 5.62 -0.77
N PHE A 148 13.30 6.85 -0.36
CA PHE A 148 14.18 7.60 0.55
C PHE A 148 14.33 6.90 1.91
N GLY A 149 13.21 6.53 2.55
CA GLY A 149 13.23 5.86 3.86
C GLY A 149 13.90 4.48 3.85
N ARG A 150 13.64 3.67 2.81
CA ARG A 150 14.30 2.36 2.64
C ARG A 150 15.81 2.51 2.51
N THR A 151 16.26 3.52 1.75
CA THR A 151 17.69 3.79 1.57
C THR A 151 18.33 4.25 2.88
N ILE A 152 17.65 5.04 3.70
CA ILE A 152 18.17 5.42 5.03
C ILE A 152 18.32 4.21 5.96
N LEU A 153 17.35 3.28 5.95
CA LEU A 153 17.35 2.13 6.85
C LEU A 153 18.35 1.04 6.44
N HIS A 154 18.43 0.74 5.14
CA HIS A 154 19.15 -0.42 4.63
C HIS A 154 20.26 -0.09 3.63
N GLY A 155 20.30 1.14 3.12
CA GLY A 155 21.14 1.51 1.99
C GLY A 155 20.80 0.73 0.72
N GLY A 156 21.80 0.57 -0.14
CA GLY A 156 21.74 -0.38 -1.25
C GLY A 156 20.91 0.13 -2.43
N SER A 157 21.09 1.40 -2.80
CA SER A 157 20.44 1.96 -3.99
C SER A 157 20.69 1.09 -5.25
N LYS A 158 19.63 0.44 -5.73
CA LYS A 158 19.68 -0.33 -6.99
C LYS A 158 19.40 0.61 -8.17
N TYR A 159 20.23 0.51 -9.21
CA TYR A 159 19.95 1.22 -10.46
C TYR A 159 18.65 0.70 -11.07
N ARG A 160 17.70 1.61 -11.32
CA ARG A 160 16.48 1.33 -12.07
C ARG A 160 16.58 2.00 -13.42
N ALA A 161 16.55 1.21 -14.48
CA ALA A 161 16.60 1.73 -15.84
C ALA A 161 15.31 2.50 -16.13
N THR A 162 15.41 3.82 -16.21
CA THR A 162 14.37 4.67 -16.78
C THR A 162 14.53 4.59 -18.29
N GLY A 163 13.61 3.89 -18.98
CA GLY A 163 13.62 3.81 -20.44
C GLY A 163 13.70 5.20 -21.09
N ARG A 164 14.43 5.33 -22.20
CA ARG A 164 14.47 6.56 -23.00
C ARG A 164 13.34 6.51 -24.03
N GLY A 165 12.36 7.39 -23.90
CA GLY A 165 11.22 7.52 -24.82
C GLY A 165 9.89 7.52 -24.09
N PHE A 166 9.07 8.54 -24.35
CA PHE A 166 7.73 8.69 -23.79
C PHE A 166 6.74 7.82 -24.57
N VAL A 167 6.86 6.50 -24.43
CA VAL A 167 5.95 5.58 -25.11
C VAL A 167 4.84 5.19 -24.15
N VAL A 168 3.65 5.72 -24.44
CA VAL A 168 2.44 5.57 -23.64
C VAL A 168 1.82 4.22 -24.01
N PHE A 169 2.26 3.15 -23.35
CA PHE A 169 1.68 1.81 -23.49
C PHE A 169 0.96 1.38 -22.23
N HIS A 170 -0.01 0.49 -22.42
CA HIS A 170 -0.66 -0.23 -21.34
C HIS A 170 0.37 -1.10 -20.60
N ALA A 171 0.56 -0.83 -19.31
CA ALA A 171 1.32 -1.68 -18.41
C ALA A 171 0.41 -2.76 -17.83
N LYS A 172 0.86 -4.02 -17.84
CA LYS A 172 0.08 -5.14 -17.32
C LYS A 172 -0.16 -4.98 -15.81
N PHE A 173 -1.26 -5.54 -15.31
CA PHE A 173 -1.53 -5.60 -13.87
C PHE A 173 -0.37 -6.21 -13.07
N SER A 174 0.22 -7.32 -13.56
CA SER A 174 1.36 -7.98 -12.89
C SER A 174 2.57 -7.06 -12.78
N GLU A 175 2.83 -6.23 -13.79
CA GLU A 175 3.92 -5.26 -13.80
C GLU A 175 3.65 -4.13 -12.79
N ASN A 176 2.47 -3.52 -12.83
CA ASN A 176 2.09 -2.48 -11.85
C ASN A 176 2.14 -3.03 -10.41
N TYR A 177 1.70 -4.28 -10.21
CA TYR A 177 1.78 -4.96 -8.92
C TYR A 177 3.20 -5.11 -8.41
N ARG A 178 4.12 -5.63 -9.24
CA ARG A 178 5.54 -5.76 -8.88
C ARG A 178 6.17 -4.43 -8.49
N GLN A 179 5.82 -3.36 -9.21
CA GLN A 179 6.40 -2.03 -9.00
C GLN A 179 5.90 -1.35 -7.72
N TYR A 180 4.62 -1.52 -7.40
CA TYR A 180 3.93 -0.73 -6.39
C TYR A 180 3.48 -1.48 -5.14
N SER A 181 3.61 -2.80 -5.11
CA SER A 181 3.21 -3.65 -3.97
C SER A 181 3.74 -3.13 -2.64
N ARG A 182 5.07 -3.02 -2.47
CA ARG A 182 5.71 -2.59 -1.20
C ARG A 182 5.69 -1.08 -0.98
N SER A 183 5.71 -0.30 -2.06
CA SER A 183 5.83 1.15 -1.98
C SER A 183 4.51 1.84 -1.68
N HIS A 184 3.39 1.33 -2.23
CA HIS A 184 2.07 1.95 -2.14
C HIS A 184 0.98 0.99 -1.70
N PHE A 185 0.87 -0.21 -2.27
CA PHE A 185 -0.32 -1.05 -2.03
C PHE A 185 -0.44 -1.57 -0.61
N VAL A 186 0.63 -2.15 -0.06
CA VAL A 186 0.66 -2.58 1.34
C VAL A 186 0.34 -1.41 2.27
N LYS A 187 0.95 -0.25 2.01
CA LYS A 187 0.78 0.97 2.79
C LYS A 187 -0.63 1.52 2.70
N GLY A 188 -1.22 1.54 1.51
CA GLY A 188 -2.58 2.00 1.26
C GLY A 188 -3.61 1.09 1.91
N LEU A 189 -3.43 -0.24 1.85
CA LEU A 189 -4.30 -1.19 2.53
C LEU A 189 -4.18 -1.11 4.05
N GLU A 190 -2.97 -0.94 4.59
CA GLU A 190 -2.75 -0.70 6.02
C GLU A 190 -3.55 0.52 6.50
N LEU A 191 -3.39 1.67 5.83
CA LEU A 191 -4.13 2.88 6.16
C LEU A 191 -5.64 2.74 5.92
N GLY A 192 -6.05 2.02 4.88
CA GLY A 192 -7.46 1.74 4.60
C GLY A 192 -8.12 0.91 5.70
N ILE A 193 -7.44 -0.11 6.22
CA ILE A 193 -7.93 -0.90 7.36
C ILE A 193 -8.06 -0.02 8.61
N LEU A 194 -7.11 0.86 8.90
CA LEU A 194 -7.20 1.82 10.01
C LEU A 194 -8.42 2.74 9.87
N LEU A 195 -8.68 3.24 8.67
CA LEU A 195 -9.83 4.12 8.41
C LEU A 195 -11.16 3.38 8.61
N VAL A 196 -11.27 2.15 8.12
CA VAL A 196 -12.45 1.30 8.35
C VAL A 196 -12.65 1.07 9.85
N LEU A 197 -11.59 0.72 10.58
CA LEU A 197 -11.68 0.51 12.02
C LEU A 197 -12.05 1.79 12.77
N TYR A 198 -11.50 2.92 12.35
CA TYR A 198 -11.84 4.22 12.90
C TYR A 198 -13.33 4.57 12.67
N GLU A 199 -13.87 4.26 11.50
CA GLU A 199 -15.29 4.48 11.19
C GLU A 199 -16.22 3.54 11.96
N VAL A 200 -15.81 2.28 12.17
CA VAL A 200 -16.61 1.28 12.89
C VAL A 200 -16.61 1.53 14.41
N TYR A 201 -15.46 1.85 15.00
CA TYR A 201 -15.32 1.98 16.45
C TYR A 201 -15.33 3.43 16.96
N GLY A 202 -15.06 4.41 16.10
CA GLY A 202 -15.03 5.82 16.43
C GLY A 202 -16.42 6.36 16.74
N GLY A 203 -16.70 6.61 18.02
CA GLY A 203 -17.94 7.24 18.45
C GLY A 203 -17.77 8.75 18.62
N SER A 204 -18.62 9.53 17.94
CA SER A 204 -19.03 10.91 18.29
C SER A 204 -18.27 12.12 17.75
N TYR A 205 -17.34 12.01 16.79
CA TYR A 205 -16.76 13.19 16.10
C TYR A 205 -17.34 13.47 14.70
N HIS A 206 -18.46 12.82 14.34
CA HIS A 206 -19.08 12.91 13.01
C HIS A 206 -19.71 14.27 12.67
N SER A 207 -19.80 15.22 13.61
CA SER A 207 -20.60 16.44 13.43
C SER A 207 -19.81 17.69 12.99
N SER A 208 -18.48 17.63 12.87
CA SER A 208 -17.69 18.80 12.42
C SER A 208 -17.30 18.71 10.94
N ASN A 209 -17.43 19.81 10.21
CA ASN A 209 -16.96 19.90 8.81
C ASN A 209 -15.46 19.59 8.68
N LEU A 210 -14.68 19.87 9.72
CA LEU A 210 -13.24 19.59 9.78
C LEU A 210 -12.96 18.08 9.83
N TYR A 211 -13.75 17.33 10.58
CA TYR A 211 -13.66 15.87 10.62
C TYR A 211 -13.93 15.26 9.24
N LEU A 212 -14.98 15.72 8.56
CA LEU A 212 -15.30 15.25 7.22
C LEU A 212 -14.16 15.55 6.24
N PHE A 213 -13.57 16.74 6.32
CA PHE A 213 -12.42 17.11 5.50
C PHE A 213 -11.18 16.24 5.75
N ILE A 214 -10.83 15.99 7.01
CA ILE A 214 -9.69 15.14 7.37
C ILE A 214 -9.95 13.69 6.95
N THR A 215 -11.14 13.17 7.20
CA THR A 215 -11.50 11.79 6.82
C THR A 215 -11.48 11.63 5.30
N PHE A 216 -12.02 12.60 4.57
CA PHE A 216 -11.96 12.65 3.11
C PHE A 216 -10.52 12.71 2.60
N SER A 217 -9.64 13.54 3.19
CA SER A 217 -8.25 13.65 2.75
C SER A 217 -7.45 12.35 2.98
N MET A 218 -7.77 11.61 4.05
CA MET A 218 -7.18 10.30 4.35
C MET A 218 -7.65 9.22 3.36
N TRP A 219 -8.95 9.14 3.10
CA TRP A 219 -9.49 8.25 2.06
C TRP A 219 -8.95 8.60 0.68
N PHE A 220 -8.84 9.89 0.37
CA PHE A 220 -8.24 10.38 -0.88
C PHE A 220 -6.79 9.89 -1.05
N LEU A 221 -5.98 9.92 0.02
CA LEU A 221 -4.63 9.36 -0.01
C LEU A 221 -4.63 7.85 -0.24
N VAL A 222 -5.48 7.11 0.47
CA VAL A 222 -5.59 5.65 0.31
C VAL A 222 -5.97 5.29 -1.12
N VAL A 223 -7.03 5.90 -1.66
CA VAL A 223 -7.48 5.68 -3.04
C VAL A 223 -6.40 6.05 -4.03
N SER A 224 -5.71 7.17 -3.83
CA SER A 224 -4.61 7.59 -4.69
C SER A 224 -3.47 6.56 -4.70
N TRP A 225 -3.06 6.04 -3.56
CA TRP A 225 -1.99 5.04 -3.47
C TRP A 225 -2.38 3.68 -4.06
N LEU A 226 -3.63 3.26 -3.92
CA LEU A 226 -4.10 1.98 -4.43
C LEU A 226 -4.39 2.02 -5.94
N PHE A 227 -4.99 3.10 -6.44
CA PHE A 227 -5.57 3.11 -7.79
C PHE A 227 -4.91 4.03 -8.80
N ALA A 228 -4.04 4.96 -8.40
CA ALA A 228 -3.37 5.85 -9.35
C ALA A 228 -2.61 5.11 -10.48
N PRO A 229 -1.86 4.02 -10.22
CA PRO A 229 -1.18 3.29 -11.30
C PRO A 229 -2.11 2.84 -12.40
N PHE A 230 -3.35 2.47 -12.07
CA PHE A 230 -4.36 1.99 -13.02
C PHE A 230 -5.12 3.16 -13.69
N ILE A 231 -5.42 4.21 -12.93
CA ILE A 231 -6.05 5.44 -13.44
C ILE A 231 -5.18 6.10 -14.52
N PHE A 232 -3.86 6.16 -14.33
CA PHE A 232 -2.94 6.73 -15.30
C PHE A 232 -2.34 5.68 -16.26
N ASN A 233 -2.89 4.46 -16.31
CA ASN A 233 -2.52 3.42 -17.25
C ASN A 233 -3.39 3.48 -18.51
N PRO A 234 -2.82 3.68 -19.71
CA PRO A 234 -3.58 3.65 -20.95
C PRO A 234 -4.39 2.37 -21.08
N SER A 235 -5.66 2.47 -21.49
CA SER A 235 -6.57 1.31 -21.57
C SER A 235 -6.66 0.49 -20.28
N GLY A 236 -6.41 1.11 -19.12
CA GLY A 236 -6.40 0.45 -17.82
C GLY A 236 -7.76 -0.13 -17.40
N PHE A 237 -8.85 0.43 -17.94
CA PHE A 237 -10.22 -0.05 -17.74
C PHE A 237 -10.85 -0.63 -19.00
N ASP A 238 -10.04 -1.09 -19.97
CA ASP A 238 -10.55 -1.85 -21.11
C ASP A 238 -10.83 -3.31 -20.69
N TRP A 239 -12.02 -3.82 -20.99
CA TRP A 239 -12.43 -5.17 -20.58
C TRP A 239 -11.51 -6.26 -21.12
N GLN A 240 -11.17 -6.20 -22.41
CA GLN A 240 -10.35 -7.22 -23.05
C GLN A 240 -8.95 -7.24 -22.42
N LYS A 241 -8.35 -6.05 -22.21
CA LYS A 241 -7.06 -5.92 -21.53
C LYS A 241 -7.11 -6.41 -20.09
N THR A 242 -8.19 -6.13 -19.38
CA THR A 242 -8.37 -6.58 -18.00
C THR A 242 -8.41 -8.11 -17.91
N VAL A 243 -9.11 -8.77 -18.85
CA VAL A 243 -9.14 -10.25 -18.92
C VAL A 243 -7.76 -10.81 -19.22
N ASP A 244 -7.04 -10.24 -20.19
CA ASP A 244 -5.67 -10.65 -20.50
C ASP A 244 -4.75 -10.50 -19.28
N ASP A 245 -4.82 -9.36 -18.58
CA ASP A 245 -4.06 -9.07 -17.37
C ASP A 245 -4.35 -10.05 -16.23
N TRP A 246 -5.61 -10.48 -16.07
CA TRP A 246 -5.98 -11.50 -15.10
C TRP A 246 -5.29 -12.83 -15.38
N THR A 247 -5.24 -13.24 -16.66
CA THR A 247 -4.59 -14.50 -17.04
C THR A 247 -3.08 -14.43 -16.84
N ASP A 248 -2.46 -13.30 -17.17
CA ASP A 248 -1.03 -13.04 -16.97
C ASP A 248 -0.67 -13.04 -15.48
N TRP A 249 -1.43 -12.32 -14.65
CA TRP A 249 -1.20 -12.26 -13.21
C TRP A 249 -1.36 -13.62 -12.53
N LYS A 250 -2.43 -14.37 -12.84
CA LYS A 250 -2.60 -15.73 -12.31
C LYS A 250 -1.46 -16.66 -12.71
N ARG A 251 -0.98 -16.55 -13.95
CA ARG A 251 0.16 -17.32 -14.44
C ARG A 251 1.44 -16.96 -13.67
N TRP A 252 1.72 -15.67 -13.51
CA TRP A 252 2.87 -15.16 -12.76
C TRP A 252 2.85 -15.61 -11.29
N MET A 253 1.68 -15.60 -10.64
CA MET A 253 1.50 -16.10 -9.26
C MET A 253 1.69 -17.63 -9.14
N GLY A 254 1.42 -18.39 -10.20
CA GLY A 254 1.45 -19.85 -10.19
C GLY A 254 2.79 -20.48 -10.57
N ILE A 255 3.65 -19.77 -11.30
CA ILE A 255 4.97 -20.27 -11.73
C ILE A 255 5.94 -20.27 -10.54
N HIS A 256 6.47 -21.44 -10.22
CA HIS A 256 7.52 -21.59 -9.21
C HIS A 256 8.82 -20.93 -9.68
N GLY A 257 9.53 -20.32 -8.72
CA GLY A 257 10.81 -19.68 -8.97
C GLY A 257 11.92 -20.70 -9.17
N GLY A 258 13.11 -20.19 -9.48
CA GLY A 258 14.30 -21.01 -9.70
C GLY A 258 15.49 -20.17 -10.12
N ILE A 259 16.68 -20.75 -10.06
CA ILE A 259 17.93 -20.07 -10.44
C ILE A 259 17.83 -19.65 -11.91
N GLY A 260 17.95 -18.35 -12.18
CA GLY A 260 17.90 -17.78 -13.54
C GLY A 260 16.51 -17.45 -14.08
N ILE A 261 15.41 -17.70 -13.33
CA ILE A 261 14.07 -17.26 -13.73
C ILE A 261 13.90 -15.78 -13.44
N GLN A 262 13.58 -15.00 -14.47
CA GLN A 262 13.37 -13.56 -14.36
C GLN A 262 12.19 -13.21 -13.42
N PRO A 263 12.31 -12.14 -12.61
CA PRO A 263 11.25 -11.63 -11.73
C PRO A 263 9.91 -11.36 -12.42
N ASP A 264 9.96 -10.98 -13.70
CA ASP A 264 8.76 -10.68 -14.49
C ASP A 264 7.93 -11.93 -14.83
N LYS A 265 8.51 -13.12 -14.70
CA LYS A 265 7.87 -14.39 -15.08
C LYS A 265 7.37 -15.20 -13.89
N SER A 266 7.93 -15.01 -12.70
CA SER A 266 7.56 -15.75 -11.49
C SER A 266 7.43 -14.83 -10.28
N TRP A 267 6.33 -14.97 -9.54
CA TRP A 267 6.13 -14.29 -8.26
C TRP A 267 7.23 -14.61 -7.25
N GLU A 268 7.72 -15.85 -7.24
CA GLU A 268 8.72 -16.29 -6.28
C GLU A 268 10.08 -15.62 -6.55
N SER A 269 10.53 -15.57 -7.80
CA SER A 269 11.75 -14.84 -8.18
C SER A 269 11.65 -13.35 -7.83
N TRP A 270 10.49 -12.73 -8.08
CA TRP A 270 10.26 -11.33 -7.71
C TRP A 270 10.26 -11.10 -6.20
N TRP A 271 9.59 -11.97 -5.43
CA TRP A 271 9.53 -11.85 -3.98
C TRP A 271 10.92 -12.00 -3.34
N GLU A 272 11.73 -12.93 -3.84
CA GLU A 272 13.12 -13.10 -3.39
C GLU A 272 13.98 -11.86 -3.66
N GLU A 273 13.85 -11.27 -4.85
CA GLU A 273 14.56 -10.04 -5.23
C GLU A 273 14.11 -8.83 -4.38
N GLU A 274 12.82 -8.70 -4.14
CA GLU A 274 12.27 -7.59 -3.37
C GLU A 274 12.80 -7.61 -1.92
N GLN A 275 12.97 -8.81 -1.35
CA GLN A 275 13.49 -9.03 0.02
C GLN A 275 15.01 -9.15 0.10
N ASP A 276 15.72 -8.96 -1.00
CA ASP A 276 17.16 -9.22 -1.07
C ASP A 276 17.99 -8.29 -0.17
N HIS A 277 17.51 -7.05 0.02
CA HIS A 277 18.11 -6.08 0.94
C HIS A 277 18.20 -6.58 2.40
N LEU A 278 17.24 -7.41 2.85
CA LEU A 278 17.21 -7.93 4.22
C LEU A 278 18.31 -8.96 4.52
N LYS A 279 18.98 -9.50 3.49
CA LYS A 279 20.14 -10.39 3.69
C LYS A 279 21.34 -9.67 4.30
N TYR A 280 21.48 -8.39 3.97
CA TYR A 280 22.67 -7.59 4.31
C TYR A 280 22.35 -6.48 5.32
N THR A 281 21.14 -6.48 5.89
CA THR A 281 20.72 -5.51 6.88
C THR A 281 21.56 -5.61 8.16
N THR A 282 21.93 -4.45 8.71
CA THR A 282 22.66 -4.36 10.00
C THR A 282 21.78 -4.81 11.16
N THR A 283 22.38 -5.15 12.31
CA THR A 283 21.63 -5.51 13.52
C THR A 283 20.68 -4.39 13.96
N LEU A 284 21.09 -3.13 13.85
CA LEU A 284 20.23 -1.97 14.13
C LEU A 284 19.06 -1.90 13.15
N GLY A 285 19.30 -2.06 11.84
CA GLY A 285 18.23 -2.07 10.83
C GLY A 285 17.22 -3.20 11.07
N MET A 286 17.69 -4.38 11.48
CA MET A 286 16.83 -5.50 11.86
C MET A 286 15.96 -5.17 13.07
N VAL A 287 16.53 -4.57 14.13
CA VAL A 287 15.76 -4.15 15.31
C VAL A 287 14.72 -3.09 14.93
N LEU A 288 15.08 -2.13 14.07
CA LEU A 288 14.14 -1.11 13.60
C LEU A 288 12.99 -1.71 12.79
N GLU A 289 13.25 -2.68 11.92
CA GLU A 289 12.18 -3.41 11.19
C GLU A 289 11.23 -4.13 12.14
N VAL A 290 11.77 -4.79 13.16
CA VAL A 290 10.94 -5.44 14.20
C VAL A 290 10.11 -4.39 14.93
N VAL A 291 10.70 -3.29 15.40
CA VAL A 291 9.99 -2.20 16.09
C VAL A 291 8.88 -1.61 15.21
N LEU A 292 9.16 -1.40 13.93
CA LEU A 292 8.16 -0.93 12.97
C LEU A 292 7.04 -1.96 12.79
N ALA A 293 7.35 -3.25 12.74
CA ALA A 293 6.35 -4.32 12.61
C ALA A 293 5.48 -4.48 13.87
N LEU A 294 5.96 -4.08 15.05
CA LEU A 294 5.19 -4.20 16.30
C LEU A 294 3.86 -3.45 16.28
N ARG A 295 3.75 -2.39 15.46
CA ARG A 295 2.50 -1.62 15.32
C ARG A 295 1.31 -2.46 14.83
N PHE A 296 1.56 -3.54 14.09
CA PHE A 296 0.52 -4.41 13.56
C PHE A 296 -0.16 -5.27 14.63
N PHE A 297 0.43 -5.44 15.81
CA PHE A 297 -0.19 -6.16 16.93
C PHE A 297 -1.20 -5.29 17.68
N VAL A 298 -1.13 -3.96 17.51
CA VAL A 298 -2.08 -3.01 18.13
C VAL A 298 -3.50 -3.24 17.60
N TYR A 299 -3.65 -3.69 16.34
CA TYR A 299 -4.96 -4.03 15.74
C TYR A 299 -5.65 -5.14 16.54
N GLN A 300 -5.01 -6.29 16.65
CA GLN A 300 -5.57 -7.44 17.37
C GLN A 300 -5.74 -7.12 18.85
N TYR A 301 -4.77 -6.45 19.48
CA TYR A 301 -4.90 -6.06 20.88
C TYR A 301 -6.12 -5.15 21.09
N GLY A 302 -6.33 -4.13 20.25
CA GLY A 302 -7.47 -3.23 20.38
C GLY A 302 -8.81 -3.93 20.13
N ILE A 303 -8.91 -4.67 19.03
CA ILE A 303 -10.18 -5.25 18.55
C ILE A 303 -10.66 -6.38 19.45
N VAL A 304 -9.76 -7.25 19.93
CA VAL A 304 -10.13 -8.45 20.69
C VAL A 304 -10.93 -8.12 21.96
N TYR A 305 -10.65 -6.98 22.62
CA TYR A 305 -11.41 -6.56 23.81
C TYR A 305 -12.77 -5.94 23.51
N HIS A 306 -13.08 -5.69 22.23
CA HIS A 306 -14.37 -5.17 21.77
C HIS A 306 -15.24 -6.25 21.11
N LEU A 307 -14.77 -7.49 21.03
CA LEU A 307 -15.55 -8.61 20.49
C LEU A 307 -16.60 -9.06 21.50
N ASP A 308 -17.82 -9.33 21.03
CA ASP A 308 -18.92 -9.78 21.89
C ASP A 308 -18.64 -11.20 22.43
N ILE A 309 -17.95 -12.04 21.66
CA ILE A 309 -17.48 -13.38 22.08
C ILE A 309 -16.59 -13.34 23.33
N ALA A 310 -15.94 -12.21 23.62
CA ALA A 310 -15.12 -12.07 24.82
C ALA A 310 -15.96 -11.85 26.09
N HIS A 311 -17.29 -11.70 25.99
CA HIS A 311 -18.21 -11.45 27.11
C HIS A 311 -17.71 -10.34 28.06
N HIS A 312 -17.19 -9.24 27.50
CA HIS A 312 -16.55 -8.12 28.21
C HIS A 312 -15.33 -8.49 29.10
N SER A 313 -14.83 -9.73 29.03
CA SER A 313 -13.65 -10.14 29.77
C SER A 313 -12.38 -9.56 29.15
N LYS A 314 -11.71 -8.68 29.89
CA LYS A 314 -10.45 -8.04 29.48
C LYS A 314 -9.22 -8.86 29.87
N SER A 315 -9.35 -10.19 29.93
CA SER A 315 -8.25 -11.04 30.38
C SER A 315 -7.20 -11.19 29.28
N PHE A 316 -5.92 -11.20 29.67
CA PHE A 316 -4.81 -11.44 28.75
C PHE A 316 -4.91 -12.83 28.08
N LEU A 317 -5.63 -13.77 28.70
CA LEU A 317 -5.88 -15.10 28.16
C LEU A 317 -6.72 -15.07 26.88
N VAL A 318 -7.72 -14.20 26.78
CA VAL A 318 -8.54 -14.05 25.55
C VAL A 318 -7.68 -13.57 24.39
N TYR A 319 -6.79 -12.60 24.66
CA TYR A 319 -5.79 -12.20 23.68
C TYR A 319 -4.90 -13.38 23.29
N GLY A 320 -4.35 -14.14 24.25
CA GLY A 320 -3.56 -15.35 23.95
C GLY A 320 -4.30 -16.39 23.11
N PHE A 321 -5.58 -16.66 23.37
CA PHE A 321 -6.39 -17.60 22.59
C PHE A 321 -6.62 -17.13 21.14
N SER A 322 -6.75 -15.81 20.91
CA SER A 322 -6.92 -15.28 19.55
C SER A 322 -5.72 -15.57 18.63
N TRP A 323 -4.52 -15.78 19.19
CA TRP A 323 -3.34 -16.21 18.43
C TRP A 323 -3.41 -17.66 17.96
N ALA A 324 -4.18 -18.52 18.61
CA ALA A 324 -4.37 -19.91 18.17
C ALA A 324 -4.96 -19.97 16.74
N ILE A 325 -5.82 -19.00 16.40
CA ILE A 325 -6.41 -18.90 15.05
C ILE A 325 -5.33 -18.65 13.99
N ILE A 326 -4.36 -17.78 14.29
CA ILE A 326 -3.23 -17.49 13.39
C ILE A 326 -2.38 -18.76 13.19
N VAL A 327 -2.09 -19.49 14.26
CA VAL A 327 -1.33 -20.74 14.19
C VAL A 327 -2.05 -21.76 13.32
N VAL A 328 -3.36 -21.95 13.51
CA VAL A 328 -4.17 -22.85 12.70
C VAL A 328 -4.14 -22.43 11.22
N ALA A 329 -4.29 -21.13 10.92
CA ALA A 329 -4.23 -20.62 9.55
C ALA A 329 -2.87 -20.91 8.88
N VAL A 330 -1.75 -20.68 9.58
CA VAL A 330 -0.40 -20.98 9.07
C VAL A 330 -0.23 -22.48 8.82
N VAL A 331 -0.70 -23.33 9.74
CA VAL A 331 -0.63 -24.80 9.60
C VAL A 331 -1.45 -25.27 8.38
N VAL A 332 -2.65 -24.74 8.17
CA VAL A 332 -3.50 -25.06 7.01
C VAL A 332 -2.80 -24.66 5.71
N LEU A 333 -2.27 -23.43 5.62
CA LEU A 333 -1.53 -22.97 4.43
C LEU A 333 -0.33 -23.86 4.13
N LYS A 334 0.42 -24.25 5.17
CA LYS A 334 1.55 -25.17 5.05
C LYS A 334 1.12 -26.54 4.55
N MET A 335 0.04 -27.11 5.10
CA MET A 335 -0.50 -28.41 4.66
C MET A 335 -0.91 -28.38 3.18
N VAL A 336 -1.55 -27.30 2.72
CA VAL A 336 -1.93 -27.15 1.31
C VAL A 336 -0.71 -27.05 0.39
N SER A 337 0.33 -26.34 0.81
CA SER A 337 1.55 -26.16 0.02
C SER A 337 2.37 -27.45 -0.08
N VAL A 338 2.62 -28.10 1.06
CA VAL A 338 3.30 -29.40 1.13
C VAL A 338 2.50 -30.43 0.33
N GLY A 339 1.18 -30.50 0.52
CA GLY A 339 0.32 -31.36 -0.28
C GLY A 339 0.42 -31.10 -1.78
N ARG A 340 0.59 -29.84 -2.21
CA ARG A 340 0.80 -29.53 -3.63
C ARG A 340 2.10 -30.14 -4.14
N GLN A 341 3.19 -30.08 -3.39
CA GLN A 341 4.49 -30.61 -3.82
C GLN A 341 4.52 -32.15 -3.84
N PHE A 342 3.94 -32.79 -2.82
CA PHE A 342 3.95 -34.25 -2.69
C PHE A 342 2.97 -34.96 -3.65
N PHE A 343 1.81 -34.35 -3.96
CA PHE A 343 0.75 -35.01 -4.74
C PHE A 343 0.70 -34.63 -6.23
N VAL A 344 1.74 -33.96 -6.75
CA VAL A 344 1.87 -33.59 -8.18
C VAL A 344 2.23 -34.77 -9.09
N GLY A 345 2.74 -35.88 -8.53
CA GLY A 345 3.13 -37.07 -9.30
C GLY A 345 1.96 -37.96 -9.71
N ASP A 346 1.18 -38.49 -8.75
CA ASP A 346 0.26 -39.62 -9.03
C ASP A 346 -1.12 -39.56 -8.35
N LEU A 347 -1.39 -38.58 -7.47
CA LEU A 347 -2.52 -38.62 -6.52
C LEU A 347 -3.35 -37.33 -6.51
N HIS A 348 -3.72 -36.85 -7.70
CA HIS A 348 -4.58 -35.66 -7.86
C HIS A 348 -5.91 -35.76 -7.10
N LEU A 349 -6.49 -36.96 -6.97
CA LEU A 349 -7.74 -37.17 -6.23
C LEU A 349 -7.56 -36.92 -4.73
N LEU A 350 -6.52 -37.47 -4.11
CA LEU A 350 -6.23 -37.27 -2.68
C LEU A 350 -5.95 -35.80 -2.37
N PHE A 351 -5.26 -35.09 -3.26
CA PHE A 351 -5.06 -33.65 -3.07
C PHE A 351 -6.36 -32.84 -3.15
N ARG A 352 -7.29 -33.22 -4.05
CA ARG A 352 -8.63 -32.60 -4.11
C ARG A 352 -9.45 -32.93 -2.85
N MET A 353 -9.38 -34.17 -2.36
CA MET A 353 -10.04 -34.58 -1.12
C MET A 353 -9.47 -33.85 0.09
N LEU A 354 -8.14 -33.71 0.19
CA LEU A 354 -7.49 -32.95 1.25
C LEU A 354 -7.94 -31.48 1.24
N LYS A 355 -8.00 -30.85 0.06
CA LYS A 355 -8.54 -29.49 -0.08
C LYS A 355 -10.00 -29.41 0.35
N ALA A 356 -10.84 -30.33 -0.11
CA ALA A 356 -12.25 -30.35 0.26
C ALA A 356 -12.42 -30.53 1.78
N PHE A 357 -11.66 -31.43 2.39
CA PHE A 357 -11.66 -31.64 3.85
C PHE A 357 -11.21 -30.39 4.60
N LEU A 358 -10.10 -29.76 4.19
CA LEU A 358 -9.62 -28.52 4.80
C LEU A 358 -10.64 -27.37 4.63
N SER A 359 -11.30 -27.27 3.47
CA SER A 359 -12.35 -26.28 3.24
C SER A 359 -13.58 -26.53 4.12
N ILE A 360 -14.02 -27.78 4.27
CA ILE A 360 -15.12 -28.14 5.17
C ILE A 360 -14.74 -27.84 6.63
N ALA A 361 -13.52 -28.19 7.06
CA ALA A 361 -13.03 -27.88 8.40
C ALA A 361 -12.98 -26.37 8.65
N LEU A 362 -12.51 -25.59 7.69
CA LEU A 362 -12.47 -24.13 7.79
C LEU A 362 -13.87 -23.50 7.89
N LEU A 363 -14.88 -24.07 7.22
CA LEU A 363 -16.27 -23.64 7.33
C LEU A 363 -16.94 -24.12 8.63
N ALA A 364 -16.58 -25.30 9.13
CA ALA A 364 -17.15 -25.86 10.35
C ALA A 364 -16.72 -25.08 11.60
N ILE A 365 -15.49 -24.59 11.67
CA ILE A 365 -14.96 -23.80 12.81
C ILE A 365 -15.87 -22.60 13.17
N PRO A 366 -16.17 -21.66 12.26
CA PRO A 366 -17.05 -20.53 12.59
C PRO A 366 -18.48 -20.96 12.89
N ILE A 367 -19.00 -22.04 12.30
CA ILE A 367 -20.35 -22.57 12.61
C ILE A 367 -20.41 -23.09 14.05
N VAL A 368 -19.37 -23.80 14.50
CA VAL A 368 -19.25 -24.28 15.88
C VAL A 368 -19.12 -23.08 16.83
N LEU A 369 -18.29 -22.09 16.50
CA LEU A 369 -18.14 -20.88 17.31
C LEU A 369 -19.45 -20.08 17.41
N PHE A 370 -20.22 -19.99 16.33
CA PHE A 370 -21.55 -19.37 16.32
C PHE A 370 -22.52 -20.09 17.25
N LYS A 371 -22.59 -21.41 17.19
CA LYS A 371 -23.57 -22.22 17.94
C LYS A 371 -23.21 -22.42 19.41
N VAL A 372 -21.92 -22.55 19.73
CA VAL A 372 -21.43 -22.89 21.08
C VAL A 372 -21.07 -21.64 21.89
N TYR A 373 -20.46 -20.64 21.24
CA TYR A 373 -19.91 -19.46 21.92
C TYR A 373 -20.66 -18.16 21.56
N GLY A 374 -21.73 -18.24 20.75
CA GLY A 374 -22.55 -17.07 20.41
C GLY A 374 -21.84 -16.02 19.55
N LEU A 375 -20.93 -16.45 18.67
CA LEU A 375 -20.18 -15.54 17.79
C LEU A 375 -21.13 -14.73 16.88
N ASN A 376 -21.05 -13.40 16.91
CA ASN A 376 -21.83 -12.55 16.02
C ASN A 376 -21.17 -12.41 14.63
N VAL A 377 -21.97 -12.04 13.62
CA VAL A 377 -21.43 -11.75 12.27
C VAL A 377 -20.47 -10.55 12.30
N SER A 378 -20.74 -9.55 13.14
CA SER A 378 -19.84 -8.43 13.41
C SER A 378 -18.49 -8.90 13.96
N ASP A 379 -18.49 -9.85 14.89
CA ASP A 379 -17.28 -10.42 15.47
C ASP A 379 -16.43 -11.15 14.42
N LEU A 380 -17.06 -11.80 13.44
CA LEU A 380 -16.33 -12.45 12.33
C LEU A 380 -15.57 -11.42 11.49
N PHE A 381 -16.23 -10.32 11.11
CA PHE A 381 -15.58 -9.25 10.34
C PHE A 381 -14.50 -8.55 11.16
N ALA A 382 -14.75 -8.26 12.43
CA ALA A 382 -13.78 -7.68 13.34
C ALA A 382 -12.55 -8.61 13.53
N ALA A 383 -12.76 -9.93 13.64
CA ALA A 383 -11.68 -10.90 13.71
C ALA A 383 -10.82 -10.92 12.43
N ILE A 384 -11.42 -10.82 11.23
CA ILE A 384 -10.66 -10.70 9.98
C ILE A 384 -9.80 -9.43 9.97
N LEU A 385 -10.37 -8.30 10.38
CA LEU A 385 -9.67 -7.01 10.45
C LEU A 385 -8.57 -6.98 11.54
N ALA A 386 -8.69 -7.81 12.58
CA ALA A 386 -7.68 -8.00 13.61
C ALA A 386 -6.54 -8.91 13.17
N LEU A 387 -6.88 -10.09 12.64
CA LEU A 387 -5.92 -11.15 12.35
C LEU A 387 -5.11 -10.85 11.08
N THR A 388 -5.70 -10.17 10.10
CA THR A 388 -5.03 -9.88 8.82
C THR A 388 -3.78 -8.99 9.03
N PRO A 389 -3.86 -7.82 9.70
CA PRO A 389 -2.69 -7.01 10.00
C PRO A 389 -1.70 -7.75 10.91
N THR A 390 -2.18 -8.50 11.90
CA THR A 390 -1.26 -9.20 12.82
C THR A 390 -0.47 -10.32 12.16
N GLY A 391 -1.08 -11.12 11.29
CA GLY A 391 -0.34 -12.10 10.49
C GLY A 391 0.65 -11.44 9.52
N TRP A 392 0.35 -10.24 9.01
CA TRP A 392 1.31 -9.45 8.24
C TRP A 392 2.48 -8.96 9.09
N GLY A 393 2.22 -8.51 10.32
CA GLY A 393 3.26 -8.17 11.29
C GLY A 393 4.22 -9.33 11.58
N LEU A 394 3.68 -10.54 11.77
CA LEU A 394 4.48 -11.76 11.93
C LEU A 394 5.31 -12.09 10.69
N LEU A 395 4.73 -11.89 9.50
CA LEU A 395 5.45 -12.06 8.24
C LEU A 395 6.63 -11.08 8.12
N LEU A 396 6.43 -9.80 8.46
CA LEU A 396 7.49 -8.79 8.45
C LEU A 396 8.61 -9.12 9.45
N ILE A 397 8.25 -9.57 10.66
CA ILE A 397 9.23 -10.02 11.65
C ILE A 397 10.02 -11.22 11.09
N GLY A 398 9.33 -12.20 10.50
CA GLY A 398 9.98 -13.35 9.85
C GLY A 398 10.93 -12.94 8.72
N GLN A 399 10.56 -11.92 7.93
CA GLN A 399 11.41 -11.34 6.89
C GLN A 399 12.62 -10.60 7.47
N ALA A 400 12.46 -9.86 8.56
CA ALA A 400 13.57 -9.16 9.23
C ALA A 400 14.63 -10.15 9.76
N PHE A 401 14.21 -11.32 10.25
CA PHE A 401 15.09 -12.39 10.68
C PHE A 401 15.57 -13.32 9.54
N ARG A 402 15.50 -12.86 8.28
CA ARG A 402 15.94 -13.62 7.10
C ARG A 402 17.31 -14.30 7.28
N PRO A 403 18.39 -13.65 7.77
CA PRO A 403 19.70 -14.29 7.91
C PRO A 403 19.69 -15.58 8.75
N PHE A 404 18.76 -15.69 9.70
CA PHE A 404 18.61 -16.86 10.57
C PHE A 404 17.58 -17.86 10.04
N LEU A 405 16.46 -17.37 9.49
CA LEU A 405 15.33 -18.20 9.10
C LEU A 405 15.45 -18.78 7.67
N GLU A 406 16.38 -18.27 6.85
CA GLU A 406 16.61 -18.72 5.47
C GLU A 406 16.81 -20.24 5.38
N LYS A 407 17.51 -20.84 6.35
CA LYS A 407 17.80 -22.28 6.38
C LYS A 407 16.74 -23.13 7.08
N LEU A 408 15.88 -22.54 7.91
CA LEU A 408 14.99 -23.28 8.81
C LEU A 408 13.55 -23.34 8.29
N CYS A 409 12.94 -22.19 7.98
CA CYS A 409 11.51 -22.10 7.69
C CYS A 409 11.15 -21.08 6.62
N TRP A 410 12.12 -20.66 5.79
CA TRP A 410 11.91 -19.66 4.73
C TRP A 410 10.81 -20.03 3.74
N ASP A 411 10.71 -21.30 3.36
CA ASP A 411 9.64 -21.76 2.47
C ASP A 411 8.25 -21.61 3.11
N SER A 412 8.15 -21.75 4.45
CA SER A 412 6.88 -21.50 5.14
C SER A 412 6.52 -20.01 5.14
N ILE A 413 7.51 -19.12 5.35
CA ILE A 413 7.33 -17.66 5.29
C ILE A 413 6.90 -17.23 3.89
N LYS A 414 7.53 -17.80 2.86
CA LYS A 414 7.23 -17.56 1.44
C LYS A 414 5.79 -17.94 1.10
N GLU A 415 5.30 -19.09 1.55
CA GLU A 415 3.92 -19.50 1.26
C GLU A 415 2.88 -18.61 1.94
N VAL A 416 3.14 -18.17 3.18
CA VAL A 416 2.29 -17.18 3.85
C VAL A 416 2.33 -15.84 3.09
N ALA A 417 3.51 -15.38 2.67
CA ALA A 417 3.65 -14.17 1.87
C ALA A 417 2.86 -14.26 0.55
N ARG A 418 2.90 -15.43 -0.11
CA ARG A 418 2.15 -15.70 -1.35
C ARG A 418 0.65 -15.56 -1.14
N ALA A 419 0.13 -16.07 -0.02
CA ALA A 419 -1.29 -15.96 0.31
C ALA A 419 -1.71 -14.49 0.51
N TYR A 420 -0.90 -13.70 1.23
CA TYR A 420 -1.15 -12.27 1.41
C TYR A 420 -1.09 -11.49 0.09
N ASP A 421 -0.07 -11.73 -0.73
CA ASP A 421 0.07 -11.07 -2.04
C ASP A 421 -1.08 -11.48 -2.99
N TYR A 422 -1.53 -12.73 -2.94
CA TYR A 422 -2.69 -13.18 -3.70
C TYR A 422 -3.98 -12.46 -3.27
N MET A 423 -4.22 -12.34 -1.96
CA MET A 423 -5.37 -11.62 -1.41
C MET A 423 -5.32 -10.13 -1.76
N MET A 424 -4.17 -9.47 -1.61
CA MET A 424 -3.98 -8.06 -1.99
C MET A 424 -4.22 -7.85 -3.49
N GLY A 425 -3.68 -8.73 -4.34
CA GLY A 425 -3.92 -8.69 -5.77
C GLY A 425 -5.40 -8.82 -6.13
N LEU A 426 -6.13 -9.72 -5.48
CA LEU A 426 -7.59 -9.86 -5.64
C LEU A 426 -8.36 -8.61 -5.22
N LEU A 427 -8.03 -8.03 -4.06
CA LEU A 427 -8.66 -6.83 -3.54
C LEU A 427 -8.47 -5.63 -4.48
N LEU A 428 -7.30 -5.51 -5.10
CA LEU A 428 -7.01 -4.46 -6.08
C LEU A 428 -7.67 -4.74 -7.45
N PHE A 429 -7.64 -5.99 -7.90
CA PHE A 429 -8.14 -6.37 -9.22
C PHE A 429 -9.67 -6.30 -9.31
N THR A 430 -10.37 -6.62 -8.22
CA THR A 430 -11.85 -6.69 -8.22
C THR A 430 -12.51 -5.34 -8.58
N PRO A 431 -12.16 -4.19 -7.96
CA PRO A 431 -12.69 -2.89 -8.39
C PRO A 431 -12.32 -2.54 -9.83
N ILE A 432 -11.12 -2.89 -10.29
CA ILE A 432 -10.69 -2.63 -11.67
C ILE A 432 -11.55 -3.42 -12.66
N ALA A 433 -11.80 -4.70 -12.38
CA ALA A 433 -12.65 -5.56 -13.20
C ALA A 433 -14.11 -5.09 -13.22
N ILE A 434 -14.63 -4.60 -12.09
CA ILE A 434 -15.97 -4.01 -12.03
C ILE A 434 -16.03 -2.73 -12.87
N LEU A 435 -15.02 -1.85 -12.76
CA LEU A 435 -14.97 -0.61 -13.52
C LEU A 435 -14.78 -0.84 -15.02
N SER A 436 -13.99 -1.86 -15.42
CA SER A 436 -13.77 -2.18 -16.83
C SER A 436 -14.97 -2.83 -17.51
N TRP A 437 -15.93 -3.35 -16.74
CA TRP A 437 -17.22 -3.78 -17.27
C TRP A 437 -18.01 -2.62 -17.89
N PHE A 438 -17.80 -1.39 -17.43
CA PHE A 438 -18.51 -0.21 -17.90
C PHE A 438 -17.72 0.52 -18.99
N PRO A 439 -18.15 0.49 -20.28
CA PRO A 439 -17.38 1.08 -21.38
C PRO A 439 -17.11 2.58 -21.22
N PHE A 440 -18.02 3.31 -20.55
CA PHE A 440 -17.88 4.74 -20.33
C PHE A 440 -16.63 5.10 -19.50
N VAL A 441 -16.17 4.21 -18.60
CA VAL A 441 -15.02 4.49 -17.73
C VAL A 441 -13.74 4.58 -18.55
N SER A 442 -13.54 3.64 -19.49
CA SER A 442 -12.40 3.65 -20.42
C SER A 442 -12.41 4.88 -21.33
N GLU A 443 -13.60 5.29 -21.83
CA GLU A 443 -13.73 6.52 -22.61
C GLU A 443 -13.42 7.77 -21.80
N LEU A 444 -13.95 7.86 -20.58
CA LEU A 444 -13.73 8.98 -19.67
C LEU A 444 -12.24 9.12 -19.33
N GLN A 445 -11.59 8.00 -18.98
CA GLN A 445 -10.15 7.94 -18.72
C GLN A 445 -9.35 8.46 -19.92
N THR A 446 -9.68 7.96 -21.12
CA THR A 446 -8.97 8.33 -22.35
C THR A 446 -9.11 9.82 -22.67
N ARG A 447 -10.32 10.39 -22.52
CA ARG A 447 -10.59 11.80 -22.82
C ARG A 447 -10.00 12.76 -21.78
N LEU A 448 -10.05 12.40 -20.51
CA LEU A 448 -9.56 13.26 -19.43
C LEU A 448 -8.03 13.27 -19.36
N LEU A 449 -7.38 12.11 -19.47
CA LEU A 449 -5.96 11.97 -19.14
C LEU A 449 -5.04 11.91 -20.35
N PHE A 450 -5.55 11.53 -21.53
CA PHE A 450 -4.72 11.35 -22.71
C PHE A 450 -5.15 12.25 -23.86
N ASN A 451 -4.16 12.84 -24.55
CA ASN A 451 -4.40 13.81 -25.62
C ASN A 451 -5.13 13.15 -26.83
N GLN A 452 -5.91 13.92 -27.59
CA GLN A 452 -6.62 13.47 -28.80
C GLN A 452 -5.70 12.84 -29.86
N ALA A 453 -4.42 13.22 -29.91
CA ALA A 453 -3.45 12.57 -30.79
C ALA A 453 -3.17 11.11 -30.37
N PHE A 454 -3.17 10.82 -29.07
CA PHE A 454 -3.05 9.47 -28.53
C PHE A 454 -4.34 8.67 -28.73
N SER A 455 -5.52 9.29 -28.58
CA SER A 455 -6.79 8.62 -28.86
C SER A 455 -6.94 8.23 -30.34
N ARG A 456 -6.45 9.05 -31.28
CA ARG A 456 -6.36 8.69 -32.71
C ARG A 456 -5.40 7.52 -32.94
N GLY A 457 -4.25 7.49 -32.29
CA GLY A 457 -3.30 6.37 -32.35
C GLY A 457 -3.88 5.06 -31.79
N LEU A 458 -4.65 5.13 -30.71
CA LEU A 458 -5.40 4.02 -30.12
C LEU A 458 -6.52 3.52 -31.04
N GLN A 459 -7.27 4.42 -31.68
CA GLN A 459 -8.26 4.05 -32.68
C GLN A 459 -7.63 3.32 -33.86
N ILE A 460 -6.49 3.81 -34.35
CA ILE A 460 -5.74 3.15 -35.44
C ILE A 460 -5.21 1.78 -34.99
N SER A 461 -4.69 1.65 -33.76
CA SER A 461 -4.19 0.36 -33.25
C SER A 461 -5.32 -0.66 -33.03
N MET A 462 -6.48 -0.22 -32.55
CA MET A 462 -7.69 -1.06 -32.43
C MET A 462 -8.21 -1.52 -33.82
N ILE A 463 -8.19 -0.64 -34.82
CA ILE A 463 -8.54 -0.99 -36.21
C ILE A 463 -7.54 -1.98 -36.81
N LEU A 464 -6.24 -1.82 -36.50
CA LEU A 464 -5.19 -2.74 -36.95
C LEU A 464 -5.23 -4.09 -36.23
N SER A 465 -5.59 -4.13 -34.94
CA SER A 465 -5.78 -5.38 -34.20
C SER A 465 -7.04 -6.11 -34.62
N GLY A 466 -8.11 -5.38 -34.97
CA GLY A 466 -9.34 -5.95 -35.53
C GLY A 466 -9.19 -6.50 -36.96
N LYS A 467 -8.08 -6.21 -37.66
CA LYS A 467 -7.77 -6.74 -38.99
C LYS A 467 -6.99 -8.06 -38.97
N LYS A 468 -6.69 -8.63 -37.80
CA LYS A 468 -5.90 -9.88 -37.70
C LYS A 468 -6.69 -11.18 -37.87
N ASP A 469 -8.00 -11.13 -38.03
CA ASP A 469 -8.80 -12.30 -38.40
C ASP A 469 -9.41 -12.12 -39.79
N LYS A 470 -8.65 -12.58 -40.79
CA LYS A 470 -9.17 -13.16 -42.03
C LYS A 470 -8.28 -14.34 -42.44
#